data_AF-A0A953ASW2-F1
#
_entry.id   AF-A0A953ASW2-F1
#
_cell.length_a   1.000
_cell.length_b   1.000
_cell.length_c   1.000
_cell.angle_alpha   90.00
_cell.angle_beta   90.00
_cell.angle_gamma   90.00
#
_symmetry.space_group_name_H-M   'P 1'
#
loop_
_entity.id
_entity.type
_entity.pdbx_description
1 polymer ?
#
loop_
_entity_poly.entity_id
_entity_poly.type
_entity_poly.pdbx_seq_one_letter_code
_entity_poly.pdbx_strand_id
1 'polypeptide(L)' 'MPRLKTMPIRLPPALSAKVARPARARHTTRSEIVRDALQSYEPSESPSYTEAAVEFCGVAKGPGDLSTNPRYLDGYGT' A
#
# COMPACT_ATOMS: atom_id res chain seq x y z
N MET A 1 6.13 -3.21 -24.00
CA MET A 1 6.42 -4.25 -22.98
C MET A 1 7.69 -3.86 -22.24
N PRO A 2 7.65 -3.66 -20.91
CA PRO A 2 8.86 -3.40 -20.15
C PRO A 2 9.85 -4.56 -20.30
N ARG A 3 11.16 -4.26 -20.35
CA ARG A 3 12.21 -5.27 -20.51
C ARG A 3 12.41 -6.00 -19.17
N LEU A 4 12.27 -7.32 -19.17
CA LEU A 4 12.56 -8.14 -17.99
C LEU A 4 14.07 -8.33 -17.83
N LYS A 5 14.57 -8.19 -16.60
CA LYS A 5 15.96 -8.50 -16.23
C LYS A 5 15.98 -9.75 -15.36
N THR A 6 16.80 -10.72 -15.73
CA THR A 6 16.97 -11.95 -14.94
C THR A 6 17.91 -11.69 -13.76
N MET A 7 17.47 -12.06 -12.56
CA MET A 7 18.26 -12.03 -11.35
C MET A 7 18.30 -13.44 -10.75
N PRO A 8 19.46 -14.12 -10.71
CA PRO A 8 19.57 -15.42 -10.06
C PRO A 8 19.53 -15.25 -8.54
N ILE A 9 18.66 -16.01 -7.87
CA ILE A 9 18.46 -15.94 -6.42
C ILE A 9 18.60 -17.33 -5.83
N ARG A 10 19.44 -17.49 -4.80
CA ARG A 10 19.52 -18.75 -4.05
C ARG A 10 18.38 -18.80 -3.03
N LEU A 11 17.56 -19.83 -3.12
CA LEU A 11 16.40 -20.03 -2.25
C LEU A 11 16.56 -21.34 -1.47
N PRO A 12 16.35 -21.33 -0.15
CA PRO A 12 16.18 -22.55 0.63
C PRO A 12 15.09 -23.45 0.02
N PRO A 13 15.24 -24.79 0.06
CA PRO A 13 14.27 -25.72 -0.55
C PRO A 13 12.83 -25.50 -0.07
N ALA A 14 12.66 -25.17 1.21
CA ALA A 14 11.36 -24.87 1.80
C ALA A 14 10.67 -23.64 1.16
N LEU A 15 11.43 -22.59 0.85
CA LEU A 15 10.88 -21.39 0.20
C LEU A 15 10.57 -21.64 -1.28
N SER A 16 11.41 -22.43 -1.97
CA SER A 16 11.12 -22.87 -3.34
C SER A 16 9.80 -23.65 -3.42
N ALA A 17 9.55 -24.55 -2.45
CA ALA A 17 8.28 -25.27 -2.35
C ALA A 17 7.09 -24.33 -2.07
N LYS A 18 7.27 -23.34 -1.19
CA LYS A 18 6.25 -22.32 -0.89
C LYS A 18 5.88 -21.46 -2.11
N VAL A 19 6.80 -21.23 -3.05
CA VAL A 19 6.52 -20.55 -4.32
C VAL A 19 5.88 -21.48 -5.36
N ALA A 20 6.31 -22.74 -5.43
CA ALA A 20 5.82 -23.70 -6.41
C ALA A 20 4.35 -24.09 -6.18
N ARG A 21 3.91 -24.18 -4.91
CA ARG A 21 2.51 -24.50 -4.56
C ARG A 21 1.48 -23.51 -5.12
N PRO A 22 1.57 -22.18 -4.85
CA PRO A 22 0.64 -21.20 -5.41
C PRO A 22 0.80 -21.04 -6.92
N ALA A 23 2.01 -21.20 -7.48
CA ALA A 23 2.21 -21.18 -8.92
C ALA A 23 1.36 -22.26 -9.62
N ARG A 24 1.37 -23.48 -9.10
CA ARG A 24 0.53 -24.59 -9.61
C ARG A 24 -0.96 -24.31 -9.40
N ALA A 25 -1.35 -23.85 -8.22
CA ALA A 25 -2.76 -23.62 -7.89
C ALA A 25 -3.39 -22.48 -8.71
N ARG A 26 -2.62 -21.45 -9.08
CA ARG A 26 -3.08 -20.29 -9.84
C ARG A 26 -2.79 -20.38 -11.34
N HIS A 27 -2.31 -21.53 -11.84
CA HIS A 27 -1.88 -21.73 -13.23
C HIS A 27 -0.93 -20.63 -13.75
N THR A 28 0.00 -20.21 -12.89
CA THR A 28 0.93 -19.09 -13.12
C THR A 28 2.37 -19.56 -12.93
N THR A 29 3.34 -18.73 -13.31
CA THR A 29 4.76 -19.06 -13.20
C THR A 29 5.31 -18.76 -11.80
N ARG A 30 6.41 -19.43 -11.43
CA ARG A 30 7.12 -19.11 -10.18
C ARG A 30 7.60 -17.65 -10.16
N SER A 31 8.03 -17.15 -11.32
CA SER A 31 8.48 -15.76 -11.47
C SER A 31 7.35 -14.76 -11.26
N GLU A 32 6.11 -15.08 -11.65
CA GLU A 32 4.93 -14.26 -11.36
C GLU A 32 4.65 -14.21 -9.86
N ILE A 33 4.58 -15.37 -9.19
CA ILE A 33 4.39 -15.41 -7.73
C ILE A 33 5.47 -14.61 -6.99
N VAL A 34 6.74 -14.73 -7.39
CA VAL A 34 7.84 -13.98 -6.76
C VAL A 34 7.71 -12.48 -7.04
N ARG A 35 7.33 -12.08 -8.26
CA ARG A 35 7.09 -10.66 -8.59
C ARG A 35 5.94 -10.08 -7.78
N ASP A 36 4.82 -10.78 -7.69
CA ASP A 36 3.64 -10.34 -6.92
C ASP A 36 3.99 -10.19 -5.43
N ALA A 37 4.75 -11.15 -4.88
CA ALA A 37 5.20 -11.09 -3.49
C ALA A 37 6.18 -9.94 -3.22
N LEU A 38 7.01 -9.57 -4.20
CA LEU A 38 7.90 -8.40 -4.08
C LEU A 38 7.11 -7.10 -4.17
N GLN A 39 6.11 -7.03 -5.06
CA GLN A 39 5.21 -5.87 -5.17
C GLN A 39 4.37 -5.66 -3.91
N SER A 40 3.99 -6.73 -3.21
CA SER A 40 3.27 -6.63 -1.93
C SER A 40 4.18 -6.42 -0.72
N TYR A 41 5.48 -6.72 -0.85
CA TYR A 41 6.47 -6.44 0.19
C TYR A 41 6.81 -4.96 0.24
N GLU A 42 6.83 -4.29 -0.91
CA GLU A 42 6.81 -2.84 -0.93
C GLU A 42 5.48 -2.43 -0.28
N PRO A 43 5.49 -1.75 0.89
CA PRO A 43 4.26 -1.16 1.38
C PRO A 43 3.78 -0.28 0.24
N SER A 44 2.59 -0.56 -0.30
CA SER A 44 1.88 0.42 -1.12
C SER A 44 2.02 1.71 -0.34
N GLU A 45 2.65 2.75 -0.91
CA GLU A 45 2.77 4.04 -0.25
C GLU A 45 1.37 4.33 0.29
N SER A 46 1.20 4.16 1.60
CA SER A 46 -0.11 4.34 2.19
C SER A 46 -0.35 5.81 1.98
N PRO A 47 -1.45 6.19 1.29
CA PRO A 47 -1.64 7.57 0.91
C PRO A 47 -1.44 8.39 2.17
N SER A 48 -0.62 9.44 2.05
CA SER A 48 -0.47 10.39 3.13
C SER A 48 -1.87 10.82 3.58
N TYR A 49 -2.03 11.16 4.86
CA TYR A 49 -3.32 11.60 5.37
C TYR A 49 -3.93 12.71 4.47
N THR A 50 -3.09 13.59 3.94
CA THR A 50 -3.47 14.62 2.97
C THR A 50 -4.04 14.06 1.67
N GLU A 51 -3.42 13.04 1.08
CA GLU A 51 -3.91 12.40 -0.16
C GLU A 51 -5.22 11.67 0.07
N ALA A 52 -5.36 10.98 1.20
CA ALA A 52 -6.61 10.34 1.59
C ALA A 52 -7.73 11.34 1.87
N ALA A 53 -7.39 12.52 2.41
CA ALA A 53 -8.36 13.54 2.80
C ALA A 53 -8.85 14.43 1.64
N VAL A 54 -8.24 14.36 0.45
CA VAL A 54 -8.58 15.24 -0.70
C VAL A 54 -10.05 15.18 -1.06
N GLU A 55 -10.67 13.99 -1.04
CA GLU A 55 -12.08 13.84 -1.40
C GLU A 55 -13.04 14.57 -0.44
N PHE A 56 -12.59 14.87 0.78
CA PHE A 56 -13.36 15.59 1.79
C PHE A 56 -13.09 17.10 1.78
N CYS A 57 -12.06 17.55 1.06
CA CYS A 57 -11.73 18.98 0.96
C CYS A 57 -12.85 19.74 0.25
N GLY A 58 -13.44 20.72 0.95
CA GLY A 58 -14.50 21.58 0.42
C GLY A 58 -15.93 21.02 0.57
N VAL A 59 -16.10 19.82 1.13
CA VAL A 59 -17.42 19.23 1.41
C VAL A 59 -18.13 19.96 2.57
N ALA A 60 -17.36 20.57 3.48
CA ALA A 60 -17.89 21.33 4.61
C ALA A 60 -17.34 22.76 4.62
N LYS A 61 -18.14 23.70 5.13
CA LYS A 61 -17.69 25.05 5.50
C LYS A 61 -17.45 25.10 7.00
N GLY A 62 -16.29 25.61 7.38
CA GLY A 62 -15.90 25.77 8.78
C GLY A 62 -15.08 27.04 8.99
N PRO A 63 -14.65 27.30 10.24
CA PRO A 63 -13.74 28.39 10.56
C PRO A 63 -12.46 28.27 9.73
N GLY A 64 -11.93 29.40 9.26
CA GLY A 64 -10.72 29.41 8.41
C GLY A 64 -9.45 28.94 9.12
N ASP A 65 -9.47 28.84 10.45
CA ASP A 65 -8.36 28.34 11.25
C ASP A 65 -8.86 27.66 12.52
N LEU A 66 -8.47 26.40 12.70
CA LEU A 66 -8.67 25.62 13.93
C LEU A 66 -7.34 25.36 14.67
N SER A 67 -6.20 25.62 14.02
CA SER A 67 -4.86 25.34 14.58
C SER A 67 -4.36 26.44 15.51
N THR A 68 -4.68 27.70 15.21
CA THR A 68 -4.21 28.87 15.98
C THR A 68 -5.31 29.54 16.80
N ASN A 69 -6.57 29.14 16.62
CA ASN A 69 -7.72 29.72 17.32
C ASN A 69 -8.57 28.63 18.02
N PRO A 70 -8.15 28.18 19.22
CA PRO A 70 -8.77 27.07 19.93
C PRO A 70 -10.21 27.36 20.39
N ARG A 71 -10.62 28.62 20.47
CA ARG A 71 -11.99 29.02 20.81
C ARG A 71 -13.04 28.40 19.88
N TYR A 72 -12.68 28.08 18.64
CA TYR A 72 -13.59 27.41 17.72
C TYR A 72 -13.85 25.93 18.06
N LEU A 73 -13.11 25.36 19.03
CA LEU A 73 -13.29 24.01 19.54
C LEU A 73 -14.02 23.98 20.89
N ASP A 74 -14.50 25.13 21.39
CA ASP A 74 -15.25 25.19 22.65
C ASP A 74 -16.51 24.29 22.56
N GLY A 75 -16.63 23.35 23.49
CA GLY A 75 -17.74 22.38 23.53
C GLY A 75 -17.57 21.14 22.63
N TYR A 76 -16.42 20.97 21.97
CA TYR A 76 -16.12 19.76 21.21
C TYR A 76 -15.80 18.59 22.15
N GLY A 77 -16.59 17.51 22.09
CA GLY A 77 -16.36 16.29 22.88
C GLY A 77 -16.96 16.30 24.30
N THR A 78 -17.75 17.31 24.64
CA THR A 78 -18.57 17.41 25.88
C THR A 78 -20.04 17.29 25.57
#